data_AF-A0A6L2PW87-F1
#
_entry.id   AF-A0A6L2PW87-F1
#
_cell.length_a   1.000
_cell.length_b   1.000
_cell.length_c   1.000
_cell.angle_alpha   90.00
_cell.angle_beta   90.00
_cell.angle_gamma   90.00
#
_symmetry.space_group_name_H-M   'P 1'
#
loop_
_entity.id
_entity.type
_entity.pdbx_description
1 polymer ?
#
loop_
_entity_poly.entity_id
_entity_poly.type
_entity_poly.pdbx_seq_one_letter_code
_entity_poly.pdbx_strand_id
1 'polypeptide(L)'
;MATKSALVLLAEGAEEMELVISVDVLRRAGVSVTVAGLSGTDPVRCSRNVVVCPDTSLQDAVTKAPFDVIVLPGGLQGAKNLAASSEVGLLLQQQEKEGRLVAAICAAPTALQAHNVGIGKSLTSYPSFREQLQEKYTYKEDSVVVDGWYIFPSD
;
A
#
# COMPACT_ATOMS: atom_id res chain seq x y z
N MET A 1 -5.42 11.51 23.24
CA MET A 1 -4.65 11.70 21.99
C MET A 1 -5.61 11.52 20.83
N ALA A 2 -5.46 12.29 19.76
CA ALA A 2 -6.29 12.08 18.56
C ALA A 2 -5.98 10.70 17.96
N THR A 3 -7.03 9.98 17.56
CA THR A 3 -6.92 8.66 16.93
C THR A 3 -6.18 8.77 15.60
N LYS A 4 -5.16 7.94 15.40
CA LYS A 4 -4.42 7.86 14.13
C LYS A 4 -5.26 7.22 13.04
N SER A 5 -5.04 7.57 11.77
CA SER A 5 -5.80 7.04 10.64
C SER A 5 -4.93 6.32 9.61
N ALA A 6 -5.46 5.23 9.04
CA ALA A 6 -4.79 4.48 7.98
C ALA A 6 -5.75 4.28 6.80
N LEU A 7 -5.22 4.45 5.59
CA LEU A 7 -5.88 4.08 4.35
C LEU A 7 -5.22 2.82 3.80
N VAL A 8 -5.97 1.73 3.68
CA VAL A 8 -5.48 0.47 3.10
C VAL A 8 -6.12 0.29 1.73
N LEU A 9 -5.31 0.19 0.68
CA LEU A 9 -5.79 0.07 -0.69
C LEU A 9 -6.15 -1.39 -1.01
N LEU A 10 -7.32 -1.60 -1.60
CA LEU A 10 -7.81 -2.90 -2.01
C LEU A 10 -8.03 -2.93 -3.53
N ALA A 11 -7.16 -3.62 -4.25
CA ALA A 11 -7.26 -3.84 -5.68
C ALA A 11 -7.58 -5.32 -5.99
N GLU A 12 -8.20 -5.59 -7.13
CA GLU A 12 -8.42 -6.97 -7.59
C GLU A 12 -7.08 -7.71 -7.70
N GLY A 13 -7.04 -8.91 -7.15
CA GLY A 13 -5.83 -9.73 -7.09
C GLY A 13 -4.79 -9.28 -6.05
N ALA A 14 -5.16 -8.41 -5.10
CA ALA A 14 -4.37 -8.17 -3.89
C ALA A 14 -4.18 -9.48 -3.09
N GLU A 15 -3.05 -9.59 -2.39
CA GLU A 15 -2.80 -10.71 -1.46
C GLU A 15 -3.65 -10.53 -0.19
N GLU A 16 -4.56 -11.48 0.06
CA GLU A 16 -5.56 -11.38 1.13
C GLU A 16 -4.97 -11.44 2.55
N MET A 17 -3.88 -12.19 2.77
CA MET A 17 -3.23 -12.25 4.08
C MET A 17 -2.55 -10.91 4.38
N GLU A 18 -1.79 -10.37 3.43
CA GLU A 18 -1.12 -9.07 3.57
C GLU A 18 -2.11 -7.94 3.86
N LEU A 19 -3.26 -7.94 3.15
CA LEU A 19 -4.37 -7.01 3.38
C LEU A 19 -4.98 -7.18 4.78
N VAL A 20 -5.45 -8.39 5.11
CA VAL A 20 -6.25 -8.63 6.31
C VAL A 20 -5.39 -8.48 7.57
N ILE A 21 -4.14 -8.97 7.57
CA ILE A 21 -3.21 -8.83 8.69
C ILE A 21 -2.94 -7.35 8.96
N SER A 22 -2.65 -6.56 7.93
CA SER A 22 -2.39 -5.13 8.07
C SER A 22 -3.60 -4.40 8.68
N VAL A 23 -4.80 -4.65 8.15
CA VAL A 23 -6.05 -4.04 8.63
C VAL A 23 -6.35 -4.44 10.08
N ASP A 24 -6.29 -5.73 10.39
CA ASP A 24 -6.61 -6.27 11.71
C ASP A 24 -5.63 -5.73 12.77
N VAL A 25 -4.32 -5.80 12.52
CA VAL A 25 -3.30 -5.35 13.47
C VAL A 25 -3.38 -3.85 13.72
N LEU A 26 -3.59 -3.04 12.68
CA LEU A 26 -3.77 -1.59 12.83
C LEU A 26 -5.03 -1.27 13.65
N ARG A 27 -6.16 -1.95 13.39
CA ARG A 27 -7.39 -1.78 14.18
C ARG A 27 -7.17 -2.17 15.65
N ARG A 28 -6.46 -3.27 15.93
CA ARG A 28 -6.08 -3.68 17.29
C ARG A 28 -5.20 -2.66 18.01
N ALA A 29 -4.36 -1.95 17.27
CA ALA A 29 -3.53 -0.86 17.79
C ALA A 29 -4.33 0.45 18.01
N GLY A 30 -5.64 0.46 17.75
CA GLY A 30 -6.51 1.63 17.92
C GLY A 30 -6.42 2.62 16.76
N VAL A 31 -5.90 2.23 15.60
CA VAL A 31 -5.89 3.06 14.40
C VAL A 31 -7.26 2.99 13.71
N SER A 32 -7.76 4.13 13.26
CA SER A 32 -8.95 4.24 12.43
C SER A 32 -8.61 3.83 10.99
N VAL A 33 -8.88 2.58 10.64
CA VAL A 33 -8.54 2.00 9.33
C VAL A 33 -9.72 2.08 8.36
N THR A 34 -9.48 2.67 7.19
CA THR A 34 -10.38 2.64 6.03
C THR A 34 -9.81 1.70 4.97
N VAL A 35 -10.54 0.64 4.61
CA VAL A 35 -10.25 -0.21 3.46
C VAL A 35 -10.93 0.38 2.23
N ALA A 36 -10.14 0.86 1.26
CA ALA A 36 -10.65 1.55 0.08
C ALA A 36 -10.51 0.69 -1.18
N GLY A 37 -11.65 0.36 -1.80
CA GLY A 37 -11.70 -0.40 -3.04
C GLY A 37 -11.28 0.46 -4.24
N LEU A 38 -10.27 0.00 -4.97
CA LEU A 38 -9.71 0.70 -6.13
C LEU A 38 -10.76 0.94 -7.21
N SER A 39 -11.62 -0.06 -7.47
CA SER A 39 -12.62 -0.01 -8.54
C SER A 39 -14.00 0.47 -8.07
N GLY A 40 -14.17 0.80 -6.78
CA GLY A 40 -15.46 1.19 -6.21
C GLY A 40 -15.79 0.48 -4.89
N THR A 41 -17.08 0.35 -4.60
CA THR A 41 -17.60 -0.25 -3.36
C THR A 41 -17.93 -1.74 -3.47
N ASP A 42 -17.82 -2.31 -4.66
CA ASP A 42 -18.15 -3.72 -4.89
C ASP A 42 -17.14 -4.66 -4.22
N PRO A 43 -17.55 -5.88 -3.82
CA PRO A 43 -16.64 -6.87 -3.27
C PRO A 43 -15.50 -7.21 -4.23
N VAL A 44 -14.28 -7.23 -3.71
CA VAL A 44 -13.06 -7.44 -4.50
C VAL A 44 -12.56 -8.87 -4.32
N ARG A 45 -12.30 -9.54 -5.45
CA ARG A 45 -11.66 -10.87 -5.46
C ARG A 45 -10.15 -10.72 -5.28
N CYS A 46 -9.63 -11.25 -4.19
CA CYS A 46 -8.21 -11.33 -3.88
C CYS A 46 -7.54 -12.49 -4.62
N SER A 47 -6.22 -12.56 -4.48
CA SER A 47 -5.35 -13.41 -5.27
C SER A 47 -5.61 -14.92 -5.12
N ARG A 48 -6.06 -15.39 -3.96
CA ARG A 48 -6.40 -16.81 -3.71
C ARG A 48 -7.92 -17.01 -3.57
N ASN A 49 -8.69 -16.15 -4.24
CA ASN A 49 -10.14 -16.17 -4.35
C ASN A 49 -10.94 -15.82 -3.08
N VAL A 50 -10.28 -15.38 -2.01
CA VAL A 50 -11.00 -14.69 -0.93
C VAL A 50 -11.66 -13.44 -1.51
N VAL A 51 -12.88 -13.15 -1.07
CA VAL A 51 -13.62 -11.95 -1.49
C VAL A 51 -13.76 -11.03 -0.29
N VAL A 52 -13.32 -9.79 -0.45
CA VAL A 52 -13.34 -8.78 0.62
C VAL A 52 -14.21 -7.60 0.18
N CYS A 53 -15.16 -7.22 1.02
CA CYS A 53 -15.92 -5.99 0.83
C CYS A 53 -15.09 -4.81 1.35
N PRO A 54 -14.80 -3.78 0.51
CA PRO A 54 -14.17 -2.57 1.01
C PRO A 54 -15.13 -1.79 1.92
N ASP A 55 -14.57 -0.94 2.79
CA ASP A 55 -15.39 -0.03 3.61
C ASP A 55 -16.01 1.09 2.74
N THR A 56 -15.32 1.49 1.67
CA THR A 56 -15.72 2.56 0.74
C THR A 56 -14.93 2.48 -0.57
N SER A 57 -15.29 3.28 -1.58
CA SER A 57 -14.47 3.47 -2.78
C SER A 57 -13.20 4.30 -2.49
N LEU A 58 -12.15 4.15 -3.31
CA LEU A 58 -10.97 5.03 -3.27
C LEU A 58 -11.36 6.51 -3.44
N GLN A 59 -12.23 6.78 -4.42
CA GLN A 59 -12.73 8.12 -4.73
C GLN A 59 -13.36 8.81 -3.52
N ASP A 60 -14.16 8.09 -2.73
CA ASP A 60 -14.76 8.64 -1.52
C ASP A 60 -13.75 8.72 -0.36
N ALA A 61 -12.84 7.75 -0.25
CA ALA A 61 -11.84 7.72 0.81
C ALA A 61 -10.90 8.92 0.74
N VAL A 62 -10.45 9.32 -0.45
CA VAL A 62 -9.54 10.46 -0.62
C VAL A 62 -10.15 11.79 -0.19
N THR A 63 -11.49 11.92 -0.17
CA THR A 63 -12.16 13.12 0.37
C THR A 63 -11.98 13.28 1.88
N LYS A 64 -11.57 12.22 2.59
CA LYS A 64 -11.32 12.19 4.04
C LYS A 64 -9.84 12.34 4.38
N ALA A 65 -8.98 12.58 3.38
CA ALA A 65 -7.57 12.86 3.58
C ALA A 65 -7.35 14.12 4.45
N PRO A 66 -6.20 14.25 5.15
CA PRO A 66 -5.05 13.36 5.10
C PRO A 66 -5.18 12.11 5.98
N PHE A 67 -4.47 11.04 5.61
CA PHE A 67 -4.28 9.84 6.43
C PHE A 67 -2.89 9.83 7.05
N ASP A 68 -2.74 9.34 8.28
CA ASP A 68 -1.40 9.23 8.89
C ASP A 68 -0.51 8.21 8.16
N VAL A 69 -1.10 7.16 7.59
CA VAL A 69 -0.41 6.17 6.74
C VAL A 69 -1.28 5.71 5.56
N ILE A 70 -0.64 5.48 4.41
CA ILE A 70 -1.23 4.74 3.30
C ILE A 70 -0.53 3.39 3.19
N VAL A 71 -1.29 2.31 3.16
CA VAL A 71 -0.81 0.92 3.11
C VAL A 71 -1.18 0.28 1.79
N LEU A 72 -0.19 -0.30 1.12
CA LEU A 72 -0.34 -1.02 -0.14
C LEU A 72 -0.03 -2.50 0.09
N PRO A 73 -1.05 -3.36 0.14
CA PRO A 73 -0.89 -4.81 0.02
C PRO A 73 -0.29 -5.18 -1.34
N GLY A 74 0.48 -6.26 -1.35
CA GLY A 74 1.06 -6.87 -2.52
C GLY A 74 0.07 -7.75 -3.28
N GLY A 75 0.57 -8.90 -3.73
CA GLY A 75 -0.06 -9.69 -4.78
C GLY A 75 0.24 -9.11 -6.16
N LEU A 76 0.72 -9.95 -7.10
CA LEU A 76 1.22 -9.50 -8.40
C LEU A 76 0.17 -8.69 -9.19
N GLN A 77 -1.07 -9.16 -9.24
CA GLN A 77 -2.14 -8.47 -9.98
C GLN A 77 -2.62 -7.22 -9.23
N GLY A 78 -2.75 -7.29 -7.91
CA GLY A 78 -3.09 -6.13 -7.07
C GLY A 78 -2.08 -4.98 -7.23
N ALA A 79 -0.78 -5.29 -7.10
CA ALA A 79 0.30 -4.32 -7.30
C ALA A 79 0.30 -3.71 -8.71
N LYS A 80 0.06 -4.51 -9.76
CA LYS A 80 -0.07 -4.00 -11.14
C LYS A 80 -1.24 -3.03 -11.29
N ASN A 81 -2.39 -3.35 -10.70
CA ASN A 81 -3.57 -2.50 -10.73
C ASN A 81 -3.32 -1.17 -10.00
N LEU A 82 -2.63 -1.21 -8.85
CA LEU A 82 -2.21 0.00 -8.13
C LEU A 82 -1.20 0.83 -8.93
N ALA A 83 -0.24 0.17 -9.59
CA ALA A 83 0.75 0.83 -10.45
C ALA A 83 0.11 1.52 -11.68
N ALA A 84 -0.98 0.96 -12.21
CA ALA A 84 -1.69 1.52 -13.36
C ALA A 84 -2.67 2.64 -13.00
N SER A 85 -3.00 2.83 -11.71
CA SER A 85 -3.97 3.84 -11.28
C SER A 85 -3.33 5.20 -11.10
N SER A 86 -3.74 6.18 -11.92
CA SER A 86 -3.33 7.58 -11.78
C SER A 86 -3.82 8.21 -10.46
N GLU A 87 -4.99 7.80 -9.98
CA GLU A 87 -5.54 8.26 -8.69
C GLU A 87 -4.65 7.83 -7.53
N VAL A 88 -4.17 6.57 -7.54
CA VAL A 88 -3.20 6.08 -6.56
C VAL A 88 -1.89 6.84 -6.65
N GLY A 89 -1.41 7.14 -7.86
CA GLY A 89 -0.21 7.93 -8.07
C GLY A 89 -0.29 9.33 -7.46
N LEU A 90 -1.37 10.06 -7.74
CA LEU A 90 -1.61 11.39 -7.19
C LEU A 90 -1.69 11.36 -5.65
N LEU A 91 -2.41 10.39 -5.11
CA LEU A 91 -2.57 10.19 -3.67
C LEU A 91 -1.21 9.95 -2.98
N LEU A 92 -0.38 9.06 -3.53
CA LEU A 92 0.94 8.74 -2.96
C LEU A 92 1.92 9.90 -3.07
N GLN A 93 1.95 10.60 -4.20
CA GLN A 93 2.80 11.78 -4.38
C GLN A 93 2.42 12.89 -3.39
N GLN A 94 1.12 13.08 -3.13
CA GLN A 94 0.66 14.03 -2.12
C GLN A 94 1.07 13.59 -0.70
N GLN A 95 0.93 12.29 -0.38
CA GLN A 95 1.37 11.72 0.90
C GLN A 95 2.88 11.92 1.15
N GLU A 96 3.72 11.69 0.13
CA GLU A 96 5.16 11.95 0.17
C GLU A 96 5.47 13.43 0.38
N LYS A 97 4.81 14.31 -0.39
CA LYS A 97 4.99 15.77 -0.29
C LYS A 97 4.65 16.30 1.10
N GLU A 98 3.67 15.71 1.77
CA GLU A 98 3.29 16.05 3.14
C GLU A 98 4.18 15.41 4.22
N GLY A 99 5.13 14.55 3.83
CA GLY A 99 6.01 13.86 4.77
C GLY A 99 5.25 12.92 5.69
N ARG A 100 4.34 12.11 5.12
CA ARG A 100 3.52 11.14 5.86
C ARG A 100 3.86 9.72 5.47
N LEU A 101 3.47 8.77 6.32
CA LEU A 101 3.87 7.37 6.16
C LEU A 101 3.26 6.75 4.89
N VAL A 102 4.10 5.99 4.19
CA VAL A 102 3.71 5.05 3.13
C VAL A 102 4.30 3.68 3.50
N ALA A 103 3.45 2.66 3.51
CA ALA A 103 3.86 1.28 3.72
C ALA A 103 3.48 0.42 2.51
N ALA A 104 4.42 -0.37 1.99
CA ALA A 104 4.19 -1.24 0.83
C ALA A 104 4.91 -2.57 1.02
N ILE A 105 4.19 -3.68 0.84
CA ILE A 105 4.67 -5.03 1.13
C ILE A 105 4.72 -5.90 -0.14
N CYS A 106 5.63 -6.88 -0.16
CA CYS A 106 5.71 -7.90 -1.21
C CYS A 106 5.93 -7.29 -2.61
N ALA A 107 4.93 -7.35 -3.49
CA ALA A 107 4.99 -6.80 -4.85
C ALA A 107 4.68 -5.29 -4.91
N ALA A 108 4.04 -4.74 -3.88
CA ALA A 108 3.50 -3.39 -3.89
C ALA A 108 4.53 -2.25 -4.02
N PRO A 109 5.81 -2.38 -3.59
CA PRO A 109 6.82 -1.36 -3.86
C PRO A 109 7.01 -1.05 -5.36
N THR A 110 6.63 -1.96 -6.25
CA THR A 110 6.63 -1.69 -7.71
C THR A 110 5.62 -0.61 -8.11
N ALA A 111 4.51 -0.46 -7.39
CA ALA A 111 3.57 0.64 -7.60
C ALA A 111 4.15 1.99 -7.18
N LEU A 112 4.94 2.03 -6.08
CA LEU A 112 5.66 3.26 -5.71
C LEU A 112 6.67 3.65 -6.80
N GLN A 113 7.39 2.68 -7.35
CA GLN A 113 8.30 2.91 -8.47
C GLN A 113 7.59 3.49 -9.71
N ALA A 114 6.43 2.95 -10.06
CA ALA A 114 5.64 3.40 -11.21
C ALA A 114 5.19 4.86 -11.04
N HIS A 115 4.89 5.26 -9.80
CA HIS A 115 4.43 6.61 -9.45
C HIS A 115 5.55 7.58 -9.03
N ASN A 116 6.81 7.15 -9.11
CA ASN A 116 8.01 7.90 -8.71
C ASN A 116 7.99 8.39 -7.26
N VAL A 117 7.54 7.54 -6.33
CA VAL A 117 7.42 7.84 -4.91
C VAL A 117 8.57 7.21 -4.14
N GLY A 118 9.25 7.95 -3.27
CA GLY A 118 10.33 7.42 -2.43
C GLY A 118 11.61 7.07 -3.20
N ILE A 119 11.84 7.64 -4.38
CA ILE A 119 13.02 7.33 -5.21
C ILE A 119 14.32 7.57 -4.43
N GLY A 120 15.26 6.62 -4.53
CA GLY A 120 16.54 6.63 -3.83
C GLY A 120 16.49 6.10 -2.39
N LYS A 121 15.29 5.86 -1.82
CA LYS A 121 15.14 5.30 -0.47
C LYS A 121 15.61 3.87 -0.36
N SER A 122 15.90 3.44 0.87
CA SER A 122 16.12 2.04 1.17
C SER A 122 14.79 1.28 1.20
N LEU A 123 14.74 0.11 0.54
CA LEU A 123 13.57 -0.75 0.56
C LEU A 123 13.94 -2.24 0.54
N THR A 124 12.96 -3.09 0.82
CA THR A 124 12.92 -4.52 0.49
C THR A 124 11.60 -4.82 -0.23
N SER A 125 11.47 -6.02 -0.78
CA SER A 125 10.27 -6.47 -1.49
C SER A 125 10.26 -8.00 -1.55
N TYR A 126 9.22 -8.58 -2.14
CA TYR A 126 9.26 -10.00 -2.46
C TYR A 126 10.41 -10.29 -3.45
N PRO A 127 11.23 -11.34 -3.25
CA PRO A 127 12.53 -11.48 -3.92
C PRO A 127 12.52 -11.35 -5.45
N SER A 128 11.43 -11.76 -6.12
CA SER A 128 11.32 -11.67 -7.58
C SER A 128 11.29 -10.24 -8.14
N PHE A 129 11.03 -9.22 -7.32
CA PHE A 129 10.99 -7.82 -7.75
C PHE A 129 12.28 -7.05 -7.46
N ARG A 130 13.30 -7.71 -6.90
CA ARG A 130 14.60 -7.10 -6.60
C ARG A 130 15.22 -6.42 -7.80
N GLU A 131 15.32 -7.13 -8.92
CA GLU A 131 16.01 -6.63 -10.11
C GLU A 131 15.34 -5.37 -10.67
N GLN A 132 14.00 -5.33 -10.63
CA GLN A 132 13.24 -4.17 -11.05
C GLN A 132 13.47 -2.97 -10.11
N LEU A 133 13.47 -3.18 -8.80
CA LEU A 133 13.48 -2.09 -7.82
C LEU A 133 14.88 -1.52 -7.57
N GLN A 134 15.93 -2.33 -7.66
CA GLN A 134 17.31 -1.88 -7.40
C GLN A 134 17.80 -0.78 -8.38
N GLU A 135 17.12 -0.60 -9.53
CA GLU A 135 17.46 0.49 -10.47
C GLU A 135 17.18 1.89 -9.91
N LYS A 136 16.15 2.03 -9.05
CA LYS A 136 15.70 3.32 -8.53
C LYS A 136 15.77 3.45 -7.01
N TYR A 137 16.09 2.38 -6.31
CA TYR A 137 16.10 2.32 -4.84
C TYR A 137 17.35 1.59 -4.31
N THR A 138 17.66 1.83 -3.04
CA THR A 138 18.71 1.08 -2.34
C THR A 138 18.12 -0.22 -1.78
N TYR A 139 18.25 -1.32 -2.53
CA TYR A 139 17.68 -2.60 -2.12
C TYR A 139 18.38 -3.20 -0.90
N LYS A 140 17.61 -3.77 0.03
CA LYS A 140 18.04 -4.50 1.22
C LYS A 140 17.37 -5.86 1.27
N GLU A 141 18.03 -6.81 1.94
CA GLU A 141 17.52 -8.19 2.10
C GLU A 141 16.88 -8.43 3.48
N ASP A 142 16.80 -7.38 4.31
CA ASP A 142 16.08 -7.42 5.58
C ASP A 142 14.60 -7.75 5.37
N SER A 143 13.98 -8.43 6.34
CA SER A 143 12.55 -8.77 6.30
C SER A 143 11.64 -7.54 6.36
N VAL A 144 12.11 -6.48 7.03
CA VAL A 144 11.44 -5.17 7.07
C VAL A 144 12.49 -4.07 6.99
N VAL A 145 12.27 -3.11 6.10
CA VAL A 145 13.10 -1.91 5.96
C VAL A 145 12.26 -0.69 6.31
N VAL A 146 12.82 0.19 7.15
CA VAL A 146 12.23 1.48 7.49
C VAL A 146 13.21 2.59 7.11
N ASP A 147 12.80 3.54 6.28
CA ASP A 147 13.60 4.69 5.86
C ASP A 147 12.76 5.97 5.93
N GLY A 148 12.84 6.66 7.06
CA GLY A 148 12.06 7.87 7.32
C GLY A 148 10.55 7.57 7.32
N TRP A 149 9.83 8.10 6.34
CA TRP A 149 8.39 7.93 6.18
C TRP A 149 7.98 6.69 5.37
N TYR A 150 8.92 5.79 5.11
CA TYR A 150 8.69 4.60 4.31
C TYR A 150 8.90 3.31 5.10
N ILE A 151 7.98 2.36 4.95
CA ILE A 151 8.03 1.04 5.59
C ILE A 151 7.81 -0.04 4.53
N PHE A 152 8.76 -0.98 4.43
CA PHE A 152 8.75 -2.03 3.41
C PHE A 152 8.97 -3.39 4.06
N PRO A 153 7.92 -4.20 4.27
CA PRO A 153 8.07 -5.62 4.56
C PRO A 153 8.26 -6.44 3.28
N SER A 154 9.03 -7.53 3.33
CA SER A 154 9.32 -8.36 2.15
C SER A 154 8.17 -9.30 1.74
N ASP A 155 7.41 -9.81 2.70
CA ASP A 155 6.27 -10.76 2.57
C ASP A 155 5.40 -10.67 3.83
#